data_AF-A0A193GLZ2-F1
#
_entry.id   AF-A0A193GLZ2-F1
#
_cell.length_a   1.000
_cell.length_b   1.000
_cell.length_c   1.000
_cell.angle_alpha   90.00
_cell.angle_beta   90.00
_cell.angle_gamma   90.00
#
_symmetry.space_group_name_H-M   'P 1'
#
loop_
_entity.id
_entity.type
_entity.pdbx_description
1 polymer ?
#
loop_
_entity_poly.entity_id
_entity_poly.type
_entity_poly.pdbx_seq_one_letter_code
_entity_poly.pdbx_strand_id
1 'polypeptide(L)'
;MAAIYGYYIDLDERGDFLADVRDVDGRTVYEIRAGGRLDDDEASIFDDGFMRDKRDVSGLTDYLRSLSIIPSDATVLAMPEFERRLEGQQNDDELTLD
;
A
#
# COMPACT_ATOMS: atom_id res chain seq x y z
N MET A 1 -12.35 13.85 3.28
CA MET A 1 -12.28 12.62 2.46
C MET A 1 -11.46 11.61 3.22
N ALA A 2 -11.78 10.31 3.12
CA ALA A 2 -10.90 9.26 3.62
C ALA A 2 -9.54 9.36 2.90
N ALA A 3 -8.44 9.24 3.64
CA ALA A 3 -7.11 9.24 3.04
C ALA A 3 -6.90 7.99 2.18
N ILE A 4 -6.15 8.14 1.09
CA ILE A 4 -5.78 7.04 0.20
C ILE A 4 -4.27 6.84 0.22
N TYR A 5 -3.85 5.60 0.08
CA TYR A 5 -2.45 5.21 0.01
C TYR A 5 -2.26 4.28 -1.19
N GLY A 6 -1.10 4.35 -1.83
CA GLY A 6 -0.75 3.52 -2.98
C GLY A 6 0.12 2.34 -2.55
N TYR A 7 -0.20 1.15 -3.01
CA TYR A 7 0.61 -0.06 -2.85
C TYR A 7 1.44 -0.32 -4.12
N TYR A 8 2.75 -0.31 -3.98
CA TYR A 8 3.74 -0.40 -5.05
C TYR A 8 4.59 -1.66 -4.88
N ILE A 9 4.73 -2.46 -5.94
CA ILE A 9 5.58 -3.65 -5.93
C ILE A 9 6.89 -3.30 -6.64
N ASP A 10 7.97 -3.14 -5.87
CA ASP A 10 9.31 -2.84 -6.40
C ASP A 10 10.00 -4.07 -6.97
N LEU A 11 9.84 -5.24 -6.32
CA LEU A 11 10.42 -6.50 -6.77
C LEU A 11 9.48 -7.67 -6.53
N ASP A 12 9.37 -8.53 -7.55
CA ASP A 12 8.60 -9.75 -7.55
C ASP A 12 9.32 -10.82 -8.38
N GLU A 13 10.45 -11.31 -7.84
CA GLU A 13 11.32 -12.31 -8.46
C GLU A 13 11.34 -13.60 -7.64
N ARG A 14 11.90 -14.69 -8.20
CA ARG A 14 11.82 -16.05 -7.62
C ARG A 14 12.35 -16.09 -6.18
N GLY A 15 11.42 -16.04 -5.23
CA GLY A 15 11.72 -16.12 -3.80
C GLY A 15 12.10 -14.80 -3.15
N ASP A 16 12.05 -13.68 -3.87
CA ASP A 16 12.31 -12.34 -3.34
C ASP A 16 11.14 -11.42 -3.64
N PHE A 17 10.62 -10.79 -2.60
CA PHE A 17 9.52 -9.84 -2.73
C PHE A 17 9.82 -8.57 -1.95
N LEU A 18 9.59 -7.43 -2.61
CA LEU A 18 9.64 -6.10 -2.01
C LEU A 18 8.50 -5.26 -2.56
N ALA A 19 7.79 -4.65 -1.65
CA ALA A 19 6.75 -3.69 -1.96
C ALA A 19 6.69 -2.63 -0.87
N ASP A 20 6.04 -1.51 -1.17
CA ASP A 20 5.87 -0.45 -0.20
C ASP A 20 4.51 0.24 -0.36
N VAL A 21 4.07 0.88 0.73
CA VAL A 21 2.84 1.67 0.78
C VAL A 21 3.22 3.13 0.89
N ARG A 22 2.70 3.97 -0.01
CA ARG A 22 3.02 5.40 -0.11
C ARG A 22 1.81 6.28 0.15
N ASP A 23 2.04 7.44 0.75
CA ASP A 23 1.05 8.52 0.83
C ASP A 23 0.88 9.25 -0.52
N VAL A 24 -0.03 10.22 -0.56
CA VAL A 24 -0.30 11.05 -1.76
C VAL A 24 0.87 11.94 -2.18
N ASP A 25 1.82 12.21 -1.27
CA ASP A 25 3.06 12.95 -1.56
C ASP A 25 4.18 12.00 -2.06
N GLY A 26 3.88 10.70 -2.20
CA GLY A 26 4.84 9.68 -2.62
C GLY A 26 5.80 9.21 -1.52
N ARG A 27 5.57 9.57 -0.25
CA ARG A 27 6.39 9.12 0.87
C ARG A 27 5.98 7.71 1.28
N THR A 28 6.96 6.81 1.37
CA THR A 28 6.75 5.46 1.91
C THR A 28 6.40 5.54 3.40
N VAL A 29 5.24 4.97 3.76
CA VAL A 29 4.76 4.85 5.14
C VAL A 29 4.92 3.44 5.70
N TYR A 30 5.08 2.45 4.83
CA TYR A 30 5.32 1.06 5.22
C TYR A 30 6.04 0.30 4.11
N GLU A 31 6.96 -0.60 4.48
CA GLU A 31 7.68 -1.46 3.55
C GLU A 31 7.36 -2.93 3.86
N ILE A 32 7.19 -3.73 2.82
CA ILE A 32 6.87 -5.16 2.88
C ILE A 32 8.03 -5.91 2.26
N ARG A 33 8.63 -6.81 3.04
CA ARG A 33 9.66 -7.75 2.59
C ARG A 33 9.15 -9.17 2.74
N ALA A 34 9.51 -10.05 1.82
CA ALA A 34 9.33 -11.48 2.00
C ALA A 34 10.41 -12.29 1.26
N GLY A 35 10.55 -13.55 1.66
CA GLY A 35 11.51 -14.47 1.07
C GLY A 35 12.95 -14.12 1.42
N GLY A 36 13.88 -14.11 0.46
CA GLY A 36 15.31 -13.84 0.69
C GLY A 36 15.64 -12.41 1.14
N ARG A 37 14.62 -11.56 1.34
CA ARG A 37 14.72 -10.20 1.86
C ARG A 37 14.39 -10.05 3.35
N LEU A 38 13.98 -11.14 4.00
CA LEU A 38 13.78 -11.19 5.44
C LEU A 38 15.07 -11.61 6.13
N ASP A 39 15.33 -11.04 7.30
CA ASP A 39 16.33 -11.59 8.21
C ASP A 39 15.81 -12.93 8.81
N ASP A 40 16.71 -13.76 9.34
CA ASP A 40 16.38 -15.12 9.84
C ASP A 40 15.30 -15.14 10.93
N ASP A 41 15.11 -14.02 11.65
CA ASP A 41 14.13 -13.87 12.74
C ASP A 41 12.85 -13.10 12.32
N GLU A 42 12.72 -12.69 11.05
CA GLU A 42 11.57 -11.96 10.55
C GLU A 42 10.58 -12.88 9.82
N ALA A 43 9.28 -12.69 10.10
CA ALA A 43 8.19 -13.30 9.33
C ALA A 43 7.62 -12.28 8.35
N SER A 44 7.23 -12.71 7.15
CA SER A 44 6.50 -11.80 6.26
C SER A 44 5.05 -11.65 6.73
N ILE A 45 4.43 -10.56 6.28
CA ILE A 45 2.98 -10.34 6.40
C ILE A 45 2.13 -11.46 5.78
N PHE A 46 2.71 -12.25 4.85
CA PHE A 46 2.07 -13.42 4.27
C PHE A 46 2.09 -14.61 5.23
N ASP A 47 3.24 -14.84 5.90
CA ASP A 47 3.43 -15.94 6.84
C ASP A 47 2.59 -15.75 8.11
N ASP A 48 2.43 -14.51 8.55
CA ASP A 48 1.56 -14.13 9.66
C ASP A 48 0.06 -14.20 9.30
N GLY A 49 -0.27 -14.43 8.03
CA GLY A 49 -1.63 -14.64 7.55
C GLY A 49 -2.47 -13.37 7.40
N PHE A 50 -1.86 -12.19 7.50
CA PHE A 50 -2.55 -10.91 7.27
C PHE A 50 -2.83 -10.69 5.78
N MET A 51 -1.91 -11.06 4.89
CA MET A 51 -2.13 -11.08 3.44
C MET A 51 -2.16 -12.51 2.92
N ARG A 52 -3.18 -12.86 2.13
CA ARG A 52 -3.26 -14.18 1.48
C ARG A 52 -2.23 -14.36 0.36
N ASP A 53 -2.00 -13.29 -0.39
CA ASP A 53 -0.98 -13.19 -1.43
C ASP A 53 -0.70 -11.71 -1.72
N LYS A 54 0.29 -11.40 -2.58
CA LYS A 54 0.72 -10.03 -2.92
C LYS A 54 -0.38 -9.12 -3.50
N ARG A 55 -1.54 -9.65 -3.88
CA ARG A 55 -2.69 -8.87 -4.39
C ARG A 55 -3.75 -8.62 -3.31
N ASP A 56 -3.58 -9.16 -2.10
CA ASP A 56 -4.52 -8.98 -1.00
C ASP A 56 -4.36 -7.61 -0.33
N VAL A 57 -4.68 -6.56 -1.08
CA VAL A 57 -4.61 -5.17 -0.60
C VAL A 57 -5.60 -4.91 0.54
N SER A 58 -6.69 -5.68 0.62
CA SER A 58 -7.62 -5.66 1.75
C SER A 58 -6.94 -6.08 3.05
N GLY A 59 -6.27 -7.24 3.05
CA GLY A 59 -5.53 -7.73 4.22
C GLY A 59 -4.42 -6.77 4.64
N LEU A 60 -3.70 -6.20 3.66
CA LEU A 60 -2.72 -5.15 3.91
C LEU A 60 -3.34 -3.92 4.59
N THR A 61 -4.49 -3.45 4.08
CA THR A 61 -5.19 -2.28 4.65
C THR A 61 -5.56 -2.53 6.10
N ASP A 62 -6.17 -3.68 6.39
CA ASP A 62 -6.61 -4.02 7.74
C ASP A 62 -5.43 -4.16 8.70
N TYR A 63 -4.32 -4.76 8.24
CA TYR A 63 -3.09 -4.86 9.01
C TYR A 63 -2.51 -3.49 9.37
N LEU A 64 -2.37 -2.58 8.39
CA LEU A 64 -1.81 -1.25 8.64
C LEU A 64 -2.69 -0.40 9.55
N ARG A 65 -4.02 -0.54 9.45
CA ARG A 65 -4.95 0.07 10.40
C ARG A 65 -4.78 -0.50 11.80
N SER A 66 -4.61 -1.81 11.93
CA SER A 66 -4.40 -2.46 13.24
C SER A 66 -3.14 -1.96 13.95
N LEU A 67 -2.10 -1.62 13.18
CA LEU A 67 -0.86 -1.02 13.68
C LEU A 67 -0.94 0.50 13.84
N SER A 68 -2.06 1.14 13.50
CA SER A 68 -2.23 2.60 13.48
C SER A 68 -1.21 3.34 12.59
N ILE A 69 -0.68 2.68 11.56
CA ILE A 69 0.22 3.28 10.57
C ILE A 69 -0.56 4.18 9.60
N ILE A 70 -1.77 3.73 9.24
CA ILE A 70 -2.73 4.53 8.46
C ILE A 70 -4.00 4.78 9.30
N PRO A 71 -4.75 5.87 9.04
CA PRO A 71 -6.02 6.15 9.70
C PRO A 71 -7.04 5.00 9.52
N SER A 72 -7.92 4.82 10.50
CA SER A 72 -8.92 3.74 10.49
C SER A 72 -9.92 3.82 9.33
N ASP A 73 -10.13 5.01 8.77
CA ASP A 73 -11.00 5.25 7.61
C ASP A 73 -10.23 5.27 6.28
N ALA A 74 -8.89 5.22 6.32
CA ALA A 74 -8.06 5.30 5.13
C ALA A 74 -8.00 3.97 4.36
N THR A 75 -7.74 4.03 3.06
CA THR A 75 -7.73 2.85 2.19
C THR A 75 -6.42 2.73 1.43
N VAL A 76 -5.86 1.52 1.37
CA VAL A 76 -4.75 1.21 0.45
C VAL A 76 -5.33 0.75 -0.89
N LEU A 77 -4.76 1.25 -1.97
CA LEU A 77 -5.16 0.93 -3.34
C LEU A 77 -3.98 0.33 -4.09
N ALA A 78 -4.24 -0.62 -4.99
CA ALA A 78 -3.23 -1.03 -5.97
C ALA A 78 -2.84 0.17 -6.84
N MET A 79 -1.58 0.24 -7.26
CA MET A 79 -1.05 1.42 -7.96
C MET A 79 -1.94 1.96 -9.09
N PRO A 80 -2.49 1.14 -10.02
CA PRO A 80 -3.33 1.68 -11.09
C PRO A 80 -4.61 2.35 -10.59
N GLU A 81 -5.19 1.86 -9.49
CA GLU A 81 -6.40 2.45 -8.89
C GLU A 81 -6.06 3.70 -8.08
N PHE A 82 -4.87 3.73 -7.46
CA PHE A 82 -4.36 4.89 -6.75
C PHE A 82 -4.12 6.07 -7.70
N GLU A 83 -3.43 5.83 -8.82
CA GLU A 83 -3.15 6.84 -9.85
C GLU A 83 -4.44 7.41 -10.44
N ARG A 84 -5.38 6.55 -10.83
CA ARG A 84 -6.70 6.98 -11.33
C ARG A 84 -7.45 7.85 -10.32
N ARG A 85 -7.29 7.58 -9.03
CA ARG A 85 -7.95 8.37 -8.00
C ARG A 85 -7.29 9.74 -7.83
N LEU A 86 -5.97 9.83 -7.89
CA LEU A 86 -5.25 11.10 -7.84
C LEU A 86 -5.59 11.99 -9.04
N GLU A 87 -5.61 11.43 -10.25
CA GLU A 87 -6.01 12.14 -11.47
C GLU A 87 -7.44 12.65 -11.39
N GLY A 88 -8.38 11.82 -10.91
CA GLY A 88 -9.78 12.22 -10.72
C GLY A 88 -9.93 13.42 -9.78
N GLN A 89 -9.14 13.48 -8.71
CA GLN A 89 -9.15 14.60 -7.78
C GLN A 89 -8.56 15.88 -8.40
N GLN A 90 -7.47 15.77 -9.16
CA GLN A 90 -6.86 16.93 -9.82
C GLN A 90 -7.78 17.62 -10.83
N ASN A 91 -8.61 16.84 -11.54
CA ASN A 91 -9.57 17.40 -12.50
C ASN A 91 -10.74 18.14 -11.83
N ASP A 92 -11.15 17.73 -10.62
CA ASP A 92 -12.23 18.39 -9.87
C ASP A 92 -11.77 19.73 -9.27
N ASP A 93 -10.51 19.83 -8.82
CA ASP A 93 -9.93 21.07 -8.28
C ASP A 93 -9.74 22.17 -9.37
N GLU A 94 -9.45 21.78 -10.62
CA GLU A 94 -9.25 22.73 -11.73
C GLU A 94 -10.56 23.36 -12.26
N LEU A 95 -11.71 22.66 -12.10
CA LEU A 95 -13.03 23.10 -12.56
C LEU A 95 -13.70 24.18 -11.68
N THR A 96 -13.08 24.59 -10.58
CA THR A 96 -13.66 25.52 -9.60
C THR A 96 -13.10 26.96 -9.71
N LEU A 97 -12.26 27.24 -10.70
CA LEU A 97 -11.71 28.57 -11.00
C LEU A 97 -12.41 29.19 -12.22
N ASP A 98 -13.63 29.69 -12.05
CA ASP A 98 -14.26 30.66 -12.96
C ASP A 98 -14.95 31.78 -12.16
#